data_AF-A0A820PII8-F1
#
_entry.id   AF-A0A820PII8-F1
#
_cell.length_a   1.000
_cell.length_b   1.000
_cell.length_c   1.000
_cell.angle_alpha   90.00
_cell.angle_beta   90.00
_cell.angle_gamma   90.00
#
_symmetry.space_group_name_H-M   'P 1'
#
loop_
_entity.id
_entity.type
_entity.pdbx_description
1 polymer ?
#
loop_
_entity_poly.entity_id
_entity_poly.type
_entity_poly.pdbx_seq_one_letter_code
_entity_poly.pdbx_strand_id
1 'polypeptide(L)'
;MAILLLFNKVESITVNGESMTVNIKSMTVESISKEAQIELKLLRPILLVLIKSQVLKCLEITVNEELKESDIEDDYMIQVDENFKSKRDKINLNQAVKSVEQKEAEKDGQAIEEERNFLIQVDK
;
A
#
# COMPACT_ATOMS: atom_id res chain seq x y z
N MET A 1 2.26 -7.16 3.38
CA MET A 1 3.57 -7.85 3.53
C MET A 1 4.38 -7.85 2.24
N ALA A 2 3.79 -8.18 1.08
CA ALA A 2 4.49 -8.20 -0.22
C ALA A 2 5.30 -6.93 -0.55
N ILE A 3 4.75 -5.74 -0.31
CA ILE A 3 5.41 -4.44 -0.61
C ILE A 3 6.74 -4.29 0.14
N LEU A 4 6.78 -4.60 1.45
CA LEU A 4 7.99 -4.43 2.26
C LEU A 4 9.11 -5.38 1.83
N LEU A 5 8.78 -6.53 1.24
CA LEU A 5 9.78 -7.48 0.74
C LEU A 5 10.47 -6.99 -0.54
N LEU A 6 9.85 -6.08 -1.31
CA LEU A 6 10.44 -5.51 -2.51
C LEU A 6 11.71 -4.70 -2.20
N PHE A 7 11.73 -4.01 -1.06
CA PHE A 7 12.89 -3.24 -0.59
C PHE A 7 14.03 -4.10 -0.02
N ASN A 8 13.86 -5.43 0.02
CA ASN A 8 14.94 -6.37 0.32
C ASN A 8 15.57 -6.95 -0.96
N LYS A 9 15.11 -6.52 -2.15
CA LYS A 9 15.69 -6.98 -3.41
C LYS A 9 17.08 -6.40 -3.59
N VAL A 10 17.97 -7.31 -3.97
CA VAL A 10 19.37 -7.05 -4.19
C VAL A 10 19.65 -7.25 -5.67
N GLU A 11 20.05 -6.18 -6.35
CA GLU A 11 20.39 -6.21 -7.77
C GLU A 11 21.90 -6.30 -7.97
N SER A 12 22.33 -7.13 -8.92
CA SER A 12 23.73 -7.17 -9.34
C SER A 12 23.89 -6.30 -10.58
N ILE A 13 24.52 -5.15 -10.41
CA ILE A 13 24.89 -4.27 -11.52
C ILE A 13 26.36 -4.48 -11.86
N THR A 14 26.67 -4.52 -13.15
CA THR A 14 28.08 -4.58 -13.60
C THR A 14 28.52 -3.16 -13.93
N VAL A 15 29.45 -2.63 -13.15
CA VAL A 15 30.06 -1.31 -13.39
C VAL A 15 31.53 -1.54 -13.71
N ASN A 16 31.98 -1.13 -14.89
CA ASN A 16 33.38 -1.28 -15.35
C ASN A 16 33.92 -2.74 -15.32
N GLY A 17 33.06 -3.74 -15.49
CA GLY A 17 33.47 -5.15 -15.49
C GLY A 17 33.51 -5.81 -14.11
N GLU A 18 33.23 -5.07 -13.04
CA GLU A 18 33.06 -5.60 -11.69
C GLU A 18 31.57 -5.73 -11.36
N SER A 19 31.15 -6.90 -10.87
CA SER A 19 29.79 -7.11 -10.39
C SER A 19 29.64 -6.51 -8.99
N MET A 20 28.89 -5.42 -8.89
CA MET A 20 28.53 -4.78 -7.63
C MET A 20 27.09 -5.13 -7.26
N THR A 21 26.92 -5.53 -6.00
CA THR A 21 25.63 -5.86 -5.41
C THR A 21 25.04 -4.60 -4.77
N VAL A 22 23.90 -4.12 -5.29
CA VAL A 22 23.20 -2.92 -4.78
C VAL A 22 21.86 -3.32 -4.20
N ASN A 23 21.57 -2.82 -3.00
CA ASN A 23 20.27 -2.98 -2.38
C ASN A 23 19.33 -1.87 -2.91
N ILE A 24 18.15 -2.24 -3.41
CA ILE A 24 17.17 -1.27 -3.88
C ILE A 24 16.57 -0.56 -2.66
N LYS A 25 17.06 0.64 -2.37
CA LYS A 25 16.59 1.42 -1.22
C LYS A 25 15.32 2.22 -1.50
N SER A 26 14.98 2.45 -2.77
CA SER A 26 13.85 3.29 -3.15
C SER A 26 13.25 2.87 -4.49
N MET A 27 11.94 3.06 -4.66
CA MET A 27 11.17 2.66 -5.84
C MET A 27 10.00 3.62 -6.07
N THR A 28 9.58 3.82 -7.33
CA THR A 28 8.37 4.60 -7.63
C THR A 28 7.10 3.81 -7.26
N VAL A 29 6.00 4.51 -6.97
CA VAL A 29 4.69 3.89 -6.71
C VAL A 29 4.26 3.00 -7.88
N GLU A 30 4.48 3.44 -9.12
CA GLU A 30 4.20 2.64 -10.31
C GLU A 30 5.02 1.34 -10.37
N SER A 31 6.31 1.40 -10.02
CA SER A 31 7.19 0.22 -10.00
C SER A 31 6.74 -0.78 -8.93
N ILE A 32 6.37 -0.29 -7.75
CA ILE A 32 5.82 -1.13 -6.67
C ILE A 32 4.53 -1.82 -7.12
N SER A 33 3.64 -1.10 -7.81
CA SER A 33 2.39 -1.67 -8.36
C SER A 33 2.67 -2.80 -9.34
N LYS A 34 3.61 -2.59 -10.27
CA LYS A 34 4.00 -3.59 -11.28
C LYS A 34 4.62 -4.82 -10.64
N GLU A 35 5.57 -4.63 -9.73
CA GLU A 35 6.31 -5.73 -9.10
C GLU A 35 5.47 -6.53 -8.10
N ALA A 36 4.62 -5.85 -7.33
CA ALA A 36 3.71 -6.51 -6.39
C ALA A 36 2.48 -7.11 -7.09
N GLN A 37 2.23 -6.77 -8.36
CA GLN A 37 1.00 -7.09 -9.09
C GLN A 37 -0.26 -6.62 -8.34
N ILE A 38 -0.20 -5.41 -7.78
CA ILE A 38 -1.30 -4.78 -7.05
C ILE A 38 -1.76 -3.55 -7.83
N GLU A 39 -3.05 -3.46 -8.11
CA GLU A 39 -3.64 -2.28 -8.74
C GLU A 39 -3.37 -1.00 -7.92
N LEU A 40 -3.01 0.10 -8.60
CA LEU A 40 -2.70 1.39 -7.95
C LEU A 40 -3.79 1.86 -6.97
N LYS A 41 -5.07 1.64 -7.30
CA LYS A 41 -6.22 1.99 -6.44
C LYS A 41 -6.23 1.24 -5.10
N LEU A 42 -5.68 0.02 -5.06
CA LEU A 42 -5.55 -0.77 -3.85
C LEU A 42 -4.19 -0.53 -3.16
N LEU A 43 -3.17 -0.16 -3.94
CA LEU A 43 -1.83 0.11 -3.44
C LEU A 43 -1.74 1.42 -2.66
N ARG A 44 -2.28 2.52 -3.18
CA ARG A 44 -2.16 3.86 -2.56
C ARG A 44 -2.67 3.91 -1.10
N PRO A 45 -3.81 3.30 -0.75
CA PRO A 45 -4.24 3.27 0.65
C PRO A 45 -3.30 2.47 1.55
N ILE A 46 -2.71 1.38 1.04
CA ILE A 46 -1.72 0.58 1.78
C ILE A 46 -0.45 1.39 2.00
N LEU A 47 0.06 2.06 0.96
CA LEU A 47 1.22 2.94 1.06
C LEU A 47 0.95 4.09 2.05
N LEU A 48 -0.24 4.69 2.03
CA LEU A 48 -0.62 5.74 2.97
C LEU A 48 -0.51 5.28 4.43
N VAL A 49 -1.00 4.08 4.76
CA VAL A 49 -0.87 3.51 6.11
C VAL A 49 0.59 3.34 6.49
N LEU A 50 1.40 2.78 5.58
CA LEU A 50 2.82 2.55 5.83
C LEU A 50 3.61 3.86 5.99
N ILE A 51 3.28 4.90 5.22
CA ILE A 51 3.88 6.24 5.29
C ILE A 51 3.47 6.94 6.58
N LYS A 52 2.19 6.93 6.96
CA LYS A 52 1.73 7.51 8.24
C LYS A 52 2.31 6.78 9.45
N SER A 53 2.57 5.48 9.33
CA SER A 53 3.26 4.70 10.34
C SER A 53 4.77 4.93 10.38
N GLN A 54 5.32 5.75 9.48
CA GLN A 54 6.76 6.04 9.33
C GLN A 54 7.63 4.80 9.05
N VAL A 55 7.03 3.70 8.59
CA VAL A 55 7.79 2.52 8.13
C VAL A 55 8.38 2.80 6.75
N LEU A 56 7.60 3.47 5.90
CA LEU A 56 8.02 3.97 4.61
C LEU A 56 8.05 5.50 4.63
N LYS A 57 8.89 6.07 3.78
CA LYS A 57 8.95 7.50 3.52
C LYS A 57 8.72 7.74 2.03
N CYS A 58 7.88 8.71 1.71
CA CYS A 58 7.78 9.27 0.36
C CYS A 58 8.66 10.52 0.32
N LEU A 59 9.47 10.69 -0.73
CA LEU A 59 10.46 11.75 -0.80
C LEU A 59 9.85 13.12 -1.15
N GLU A 60 8.71 13.09 -1.84
CA GLU A 60 8.04 14.24 -2.44
C GLU A 60 7.00 14.88 -1.51
N ILE A 61 6.52 14.14 -0.50
CA ILE A 61 5.47 14.61 0.42
C ILE A 61 5.95 14.62 1.87
N THR A 62 5.45 15.58 2.64
CA THR A 62 5.65 15.64 4.08
C THR A 62 4.49 14.95 4.79
N VAL A 63 4.78 14.03 5.71
CA VAL A 63 3.76 13.32 6.47
C VAL A 63 3.04 14.28 7.41
N ASN A 64 1.72 14.38 7.27
CA ASN A 64 0.83 15.11 8.16
C ASN A 64 -0.50 14.34 8.35
N GLU A 65 -1.37 14.82 9.26
CA GLU A 65 -2.64 14.16 9.55
C GLU A 65 -3.61 14.18 8.36
N GLU A 66 -3.56 15.24 7.56
CA GLU A 66 -4.45 15.51 6.43
C GLU A 66 -4.11 14.72 5.17
N LEU A 67 -2.93 14.10 5.10
CA LEU A 67 -2.47 13.33 3.94
C LEU A 67 -3.48 12.24 3.55
N LYS A 68 -3.86 12.23 2.28
CA LYS A 68 -4.84 11.31 1.68
C LYS A 68 -4.19 10.42 0.62
N GLU A 69 -4.91 9.37 0.24
CA GLU A 69 -4.50 8.45 -0.84
C GLU A 69 -4.43 9.13 -2.21
N SER A 70 -5.16 10.23 -2.40
CA SER A 70 -5.13 11.07 -3.60
C SER A 70 -3.83 11.86 -3.76
N ASP A 71 -3.11 12.09 -2.67
CA ASP A 71 -1.92 12.93 -2.64
C ASP A 71 -0.65 12.14 -2.99
N ILE A 72 -0.80 10.83 -3.26
CA ILE A 72 0.28 9.93 -3.65
C ILE A 72 0.18 9.69 -5.16
N GLU A 73 1.10 10.30 -5.91
CA GLU A 73 1.19 10.15 -7.37
C GLU A 73 2.06 8.94 -7.77
N ASP A 74 1.94 8.52 -9.03
CA ASP A 74 2.51 7.25 -9.51
C ASP A 74 4.03 7.30 -9.68
N ASP A 75 4.57 8.49 -9.94
CA ASP A 75 6.00 8.76 -10.11
C ASP A 75 6.73 9.05 -8.79
N TYR A 76 6.01 9.16 -7.67
CA TYR A 76 6.62 9.46 -6.37
C TYR A 76 7.51 8.33 -5.86
N MET A 77 8.65 8.69 -5.28
CA MET A 77 9.64 7.77 -4.75
C MET A 77 9.36 7.39 -3.31
N ILE A 78 9.16 6.09 -3.11
CA ILE A 78 8.98 5.47 -1.81
C ILE A 78 10.29 4.78 -1.40
N GLN A 79 10.67 4.94 -0.14
CA GLN A 79 11.82 4.27 0.46
C GLN A 79 11.51 3.77 1.86
N VAL A 80 12.31 2.85 2.38
CA VAL A 80 12.27 2.48 3.80
C VAL A 80 12.79 3.65 4.65
N ASP A 81 12.09 3.99 5.73
CA ASP A 81 12.59 5.01 6.66
C ASP A 81 13.64 4.40 7.62
N GLU A 82 14.93 4.66 7.33
CA GLU A 82 16.04 4.20 8.18
C GLU A 82 16.04 4.87 9.57
N ASN A 83 15.28 5.96 9.77
CA ASN A 83 15.18 6.66 11.05
C ASN A 83 13.96 6.24 11.88
N PHE A 84 13.25 5.19 11.44
CA PHE A 84 12.05 4.72 12.10
C PHE A 84 12.31 4.40 13.58
N LYS A 85 11.51 5.01 14.46
CA LYS A 85 11.53 4.75 15.91
C LYS A 85 10.12 4.49 16.40
N SER A 86 9.96 3.36 17.08
CA SER A 86 8.71 3.00 17.72
C SER A 86 8.89 2.86 19.23
N LYS A 87 7.87 3.29 19.99
CA LYS A 87 7.80 3.04 21.43
C LYS A 87 7.52 1.56 21.77
N ARG A 88 7.09 0.78 20.78
CA ARG A 88 6.74 -0.65 20.91
C ARG A 88 7.61 -1.49 19.99
N ASP A 89 8.15 -2.60 20.49
CA ASP A 89 8.96 -3.55 19.71
C ASP A 89 8.15 -4.28 18.63
N LYS A 90 6.83 -4.41 18.85
CA LYS A 90 5.88 -4.99 17.89
C LYS A 90 4.81 -3.98 17.56
N ILE A 91 4.65 -3.73 16.26
CA ILE A 91 3.72 -2.73 15.73
C ILE A 91 2.72 -3.48 14.86
N ASN A 92 1.44 -3.25 15.13
CA ASN A 92 0.40 -3.79 14.29
C ASN A 92 0.12 -2.82 13.13
N LEU A 93 0.58 -3.21 11.94
CA LEU A 93 0.36 -2.47 10.69
C LEU A 93 -0.89 -2.92 9.93
N ASN A 94 -1.57 -3.99 10.40
CA ASN A 94 -2.79 -4.51 9.78
C ASN A 94 -4.03 -3.72 10.23
N GLN A 95 -3.91 -2.39 10.21
CA GLN A 95 -5.06 -1.54 10.45
C GLN A 95 -5.94 -1.56 9.20
N ALA A 96 -7.25 -1.67 9.40
CA ALA A 96 -8.20 -1.63 8.31
C ALA A 96 -8.06 -0.30 7.56
N VAL A 97 -7.97 -0.40 6.25
CA VAL A 97 -7.98 0.78 5.38
C VAL A 97 -9.43 1.28 5.35
N LYS A 98 -9.68 2.49 5.88
CA LYS A 98 -11.05 3.05 5.97
C LYS A 98 -11.82 3.04 4.64
N SER A 99 -11.13 3.24 3.51
CA SER A 99 -11.74 3.20 2.17
C SER A 99 -12.14 1.78 1.72
N VAL A 100 -11.52 0.74 2.28
CA VAL A 100 -11.93 -0.66 2.06
C VAL A 100 -13.15 -1.00 2.89
N GLU A 101 -13.21 -0.58 4.16
CA GLU A 101 -14.37 -0.81 5.04
C GLU A 101 -15.66 -0.22 4.46
N GLN A 102 -15.59 0.99 3.88
CA GLN A 102 -16.75 1.61 3.24
C GLN A 102 -17.23 0.82 2.01
N LYS A 103 -16.30 0.33 1.18
CA LYS A 103 -16.65 -0.48 -0.01
C LYS A 103 -17.22 -1.85 0.34
N GLU A 104 -16.75 -2.46 1.43
CA GLU A 104 -17.32 -3.72 1.92
C GLU A 104 -18.76 -3.50 2.41
N ALA A 105 -19.00 -2.46 3.20
CA ALA A 105 -20.34 -2.13 3.68
C ALA A 105 -21.34 -1.85 2.54
N GLU A 106 -20.90 -1.18 1.46
CA GLU A 106 -21.74 -0.94 0.28
C GLU A 106 -22.10 -2.24 -0.47
N LYS A 107 -21.14 -3.16 -0.62
CA LYS A 107 -21.38 -4.46 -1.26
C LYS A 107 -22.33 -5.33 -0.44
N ASP A 108 -22.13 -5.39 0.87
CA ASP A 108 -23.00 -6.15 1.77
C ASP A 108 -24.43 -5.60 1.74
N GLY A 109 -24.58 -4.26 1.68
CA GLY A 109 -25.87 -3.62 1.51
C GLY A 109 -26.60 -4.03 0.23
N GLN A 110 -25.89 -4.05 -0.90
CA GLN A 110 -26.46 -4.48 -2.19
C GLN A 110 -26.87 -5.96 -2.18
N ALA A 111 -26.04 -6.84 -1.62
CA ALA A 111 -26.33 -8.26 -1.53
C ALA A 111 -27.60 -8.53 -0.71
N ILE A 112 -27.80 -7.81 0.40
CA ILE A 112 -29.01 -7.91 1.24
C ILE A 112 -30.27 -7.48 0.46
N GLU A 113 -30.15 -6.43 -0.36
CA GLU A 113 -31.28 -5.92 -1.14
C GLU A 113 -31.64 -6.86 -2.30
N GLU A 114 -30.65 -7.43 -2.97
CA GLU A 114 -30.83 -8.48 -3.98
C GLU A 114 -31.47 -9.74 -3.39
N GLU A 115 -30.99 -10.21 -2.23
CA GLU A 115 -31.54 -11.37 -1.53
C GLU A 115 -32.99 -11.13 -1.08
N ARG A 116 -33.29 -9.94 -0.56
CA ARG A 116 -34.67 -9.55 -0.20
C ARG A 116 -35.59 -9.58 -1.43
N ASN A 117 -35.13 -9.05 -2.56
CA ASN A 117 -35.92 -9.02 -3.78
C ASN A 117 -36.17 -10.43 -4.33
N PHE A 118 -35.19 -11.33 -4.23
CA PHE A 118 -35.33 -12.72 -4.62
C PHE A 118 -36.35 -13.46 -3.74
N LEU A 119 -36.26 -13.32 -2.41
CA LEU A 119 -37.21 -13.96 -1.48
C LEU A 119 -38.66 -13.51 -1.71
N ILE A 120 -38.88 -12.22 -1.95
CA ILE A 120 -40.22 -11.67 -2.26
C ILE A 120 -40.81 -12.24 -3.56
N GLN A 121 -39.96 -12.60 -4.54
CA GLN A 121 -40.41 -13.21 -5.79
C GLN A 121 -40.71 -14.70 -5.67
N VAL A 122 -40.04 -15.41 -4.77
CA VAL A 122 -40.26 -16.85 -4.52
C VAL A 122 -41.52 -17.11 -3.68
N ASP A 123 -41.93 -16.14 -2.86
CA ASP A 123 -43.14 -16.22 -2.03
C ASP A 123 -44.45 -15.82 -2.77
N LYS A 124 -44.41 -15.59 -4.10
CA LYS A 124 -45.57 -15.34 -4.96
C LYS A 124 -45.90 -16.53 -5.86
#